data_AF-N8VCF3-F1
#
_entry.id   AF-N8VCF3-F1
#
_cell.length_a   1.000
_cell.length_b   1.000
_cell.length_c   1.000
_cell.angle_alpha   90.00
_cell.angle_beta   90.00
_cell.angle_gamma   90.00
#
_symmetry.space_group_name_H-M   'P 1'
#
loop_
_entity.id
_entity.type
_entity.pdbx_description
1 polymer ?
#
loop_
_entity_poly.entity_id
_entity_poly.type
_entity_poly.pdbx_seq_one_letter_code
_entity_poly.pdbx_strand_id
1 'polypeptide(L)'
;MQQLSPTDLQQVSLPHYLLGSFRRKSISFYNGLTDENTIVYWFQSRTFTLDLRLSDARSTPITERQGWIGDTVWDHAQQLLSWDVQQSYQPRIQWPEPATLHAVGNCLLEFSPSNAYVEDWRQLSHTGPLLGLRLYQVQHLDNGEVFAMDGGLIVAGAHIAYAQSRLPQIQDKLSDFSRLDQALAQDVINEAEIESYEVSVAFNNPKIEYSTQANRVGESIQLTGFELNDQGIITQIRQIHGEDYLCYFQLDLYQPEFQFVRQSITSDASHNWLQQEQDHLLKNAQVVE
;
A
#
# COMPACT_ATOMS: atom_id res chain seq x y z
N MET A 1 8.48 4.52 29.50
CA MET A 1 8.07 4.47 28.08
C MET A 1 7.09 3.32 27.95
N GLN A 2 5.86 3.61 27.54
CA GLN A 2 4.84 2.60 27.26
C GLN A 2 5.22 1.92 25.94
N GLN A 3 5.17 0.59 25.91
CA GLN A 3 5.46 -0.20 24.71
C GLN A 3 4.16 -0.73 24.12
N LEU A 4 4.08 -0.78 22.79
CA LEU A 4 2.98 -1.43 22.09
C LEU A 4 3.00 -2.94 22.41
N SER A 5 1.83 -3.50 22.68
CA SER A 5 1.68 -4.95 22.82
C SER A 5 1.47 -5.57 21.44
N PRO A 6 2.08 -6.72 21.14
CA PRO A 6 1.81 -7.43 19.89
C PRO A 6 0.32 -7.75 19.74
N THR A 7 -0.19 -7.61 18.53
CA THR A 7 -1.56 -7.99 18.17
C THR A 7 -1.72 -9.51 18.30
N ASP A 8 -2.90 -9.99 18.65
CA ASP A 8 -3.20 -11.42 18.55
C ASP A 8 -3.53 -11.77 17.09
N LEU A 9 -2.66 -12.54 16.43
CA LEU A 9 -2.84 -12.94 15.03
C LEU A 9 -4.07 -13.83 14.80
N GLN A 10 -4.63 -14.45 15.85
CA GLN A 10 -5.88 -15.21 15.75
C GLN A 10 -7.09 -14.29 15.53
N GLN A 11 -6.96 -12.99 15.82
CA GLN A 11 -8.00 -11.97 15.63
C GLN A 11 -7.89 -11.30 14.25
N VAL A 12 -6.91 -11.68 13.43
CA VAL A 12 -6.75 -11.20 12.06
C VAL A 12 -7.63 -12.06 11.15
N SER A 13 -8.72 -11.48 10.65
CA SER A 13 -9.65 -12.14 9.73
C SER A 13 -9.07 -12.32 8.32
N LEU A 14 -8.16 -11.44 7.91
CA LEU A 14 -7.50 -11.49 6.61
C LEU A 14 -6.52 -12.68 6.55
N PRO A 15 -6.52 -13.48 5.47
CA PRO A 15 -5.52 -14.52 5.29
C PRO A 15 -4.09 -14.00 5.42
N HIS A 16 -3.26 -14.65 6.24
CA HIS A 16 -1.91 -14.14 6.56
C HIS A 16 -0.97 -14.04 5.36
N TYR A 17 -1.22 -14.79 4.28
CA TYR A 17 -0.44 -14.68 3.06
C TYR A 17 -0.66 -13.37 2.30
N LEU A 18 -1.72 -12.62 2.64
CA LEU A 18 -1.99 -11.29 2.10
C LEU A 18 -1.29 -10.19 2.90
N LEU A 19 -0.74 -10.46 4.08
CA LEU A 19 -0.07 -9.45 4.89
C LEU A 19 1.34 -9.17 4.35
N GLY A 20 1.77 -7.91 4.37
CA GLY A 20 3.15 -7.52 4.08
C GLY A 20 3.29 -6.57 2.91
N SER A 21 4.31 -6.78 2.08
CA SER A 21 4.64 -5.90 0.97
C SER A 21 4.85 -6.67 -0.32
N PHE A 22 4.23 -6.18 -1.37
CA PHE A 22 4.13 -6.87 -2.64
C PHE A 22 4.55 -5.94 -3.76
N ARG A 23 5.24 -6.50 -4.74
CA ARG A 23 5.50 -5.86 -6.02
C ARG A 23 4.72 -6.58 -7.10
N ARG A 24 4.04 -5.82 -7.95
CA ARG A 24 3.43 -6.41 -9.15
C ARG A 24 4.54 -6.72 -10.15
N LYS A 25 4.65 -7.98 -10.52
CA LYS A 25 5.54 -8.45 -11.57
C LYS A 25 4.92 -8.22 -12.94
N SER A 26 3.64 -8.53 -13.09
CA SER A 26 2.92 -8.36 -14.37
C SER A 26 1.42 -8.21 -14.18
N ILE A 27 0.75 -7.60 -15.15
CA ILE A 27 -0.70 -7.68 -15.37
C ILE A 27 -0.95 -8.15 -16.80
N SER A 28 -1.80 -9.15 -16.97
CA SER A 28 -2.26 -9.62 -18.28
C SER A 28 -3.74 -9.29 -18.46
N PHE A 29 -4.11 -8.72 -19.60
CA PHE A 29 -5.47 -8.29 -19.90
C PHE A 29 -6.21 -9.29 -20.80
N TYR A 30 -7.55 -9.24 -20.77
CA TYR A 30 -8.44 -10.09 -21.58
C TYR A 30 -8.14 -10.11 -23.08
N ASN A 31 -7.49 -9.05 -23.60
CA ASN A 31 -7.15 -8.90 -25.01
C ASN A 31 -5.77 -9.47 -25.38
N GLY A 32 -5.08 -10.14 -24.44
CA GLY A 32 -3.78 -10.76 -24.65
C GLY A 32 -2.58 -9.81 -24.51
N LEU A 33 -2.79 -8.54 -24.12
CA LEU A 33 -1.70 -7.64 -23.76
C LEU A 33 -1.23 -7.92 -22.34
N THR A 34 0.07 -7.83 -22.11
CA THR A 34 0.69 -7.94 -20.79
C THR A 34 1.58 -6.73 -20.53
N ASP A 35 1.48 -6.15 -19.34
CA ASP A 35 2.37 -5.11 -18.84
C ASP A 35 3.23 -5.66 -17.70
N GLU A 36 4.55 -5.58 -17.87
CA GLU A 36 5.57 -5.98 -16.91
C GLU A 36 6.45 -4.81 -16.46
N ASN A 37 6.14 -3.59 -16.91
CA ASN A 37 7.02 -2.43 -16.79
C ASN A 37 6.49 -1.39 -15.80
N THR A 38 5.16 -1.21 -15.70
CA THR A 38 4.60 -0.26 -14.75
C THR A 38 4.97 -0.67 -13.32
N ILE A 39 5.51 0.27 -12.57
CA ILE A 39 5.91 0.10 -11.18
C ILE A 39 4.66 0.10 -10.33
N VAL A 40 4.33 -1.03 -9.70
CA VAL A 40 3.20 -1.13 -8.77
C VAL A 40 3.65 -1.81 -7.49
N TYR A 41 3.40 -1.15 -6.37
CA TYR A 41 3.66 -1.67 -5.03
C TYR A 41 2.38 -1.65 -4.20
N TRP A 42 2.14 -2.76 -3.51
CA TRP A 42 1.00 -2.96 -2.64
C TRP A 42 1.49 -3.33 -1.24
N PHE A 43 1.04 -2.62 -0.22
CA PHE A 43 1.36 -2.88 1.19
C PHE A 43 0.08 -3.13 1.96
N GLN A 44 0.01 -4.26 2.65
CA GLN A 44 -1.21 -4.71 3.30
C GLN A 44 -0.98 -4.91 4.80
N SER A 45 -1.75 -4.16 5.59
CA SER A 45 -1.90 -4.36 7.03
C SER A 45 -3.10 -5.28 7.31
N ARG A 46 -3.68 -5.26 8.51
CA ARG A 46 -4.86 -6.06 8.85
C ARG A 46 -6.13 -5.49 8.23
N THR A 47 -6.39 -4.19 8.40
CA THR A 47 -7.67 -3.58 7.98
C THR A 47 -7.52 -2.52 6.91
N PHE A 48 -6.32 -2.22 6.45
CA PHE A 48 -6.10 -1.23 5.40
C PHE A 48 -4.88 -1.57 4.56
N THR A 49 -4.83 -0.94 3.40
CA THR A 49 -3.80 -1.14 2.39
C THR A 49 -3.30 0.17 1.81
N LEU A 50 -2.09 0.16 1.28
CA LEU A 50 -1.51 1.22 0.45
C LEU A 50 -1.14 0.66 -0.92
N ASP A 51 -1.39 1.41 -1.98
CA ASP A 51 -0.95 1.08 -3.33
C ASP A 51 -0.31 2.29 -4.00
N LEU A 52 0.79 2.07 -4.71
CA LEU A 52 1.48 3.06 -5.51
C LEU A 52 1.63 2.52 -6.92
N ARG A 53 1.26 3.32 -7.92
CA ARG A 53 1.43 2.99 -9.34
C ARG A 53 2.03 4.14 -10.14
N LEU A 54 3.16 3.86 -10.79
CA LEU A 54 3.93 4.80 -11.61
C LEU A 54 4.31 4.14 -12.94
N SER A 55 4.14 4.82 -14.07
CA SER A 55 4.59 4.33 -15.38
C SER A 55 6.12 4.35 -15.51
N ASP A 56 6.76 5.29 -14.83
CA ASP A 56 8.21 5.41 -14.68
C ASP A 56 8.56 6.00 -13.31
N ALA A 57 9.70 5.56 -12.74
CA ALA A 57 10.14 5.95 -11.41
C ALA A 57 10.32 7.47 -11.22
N ARG A 58 10.68 8.19 -12.29
CA ARG A 58 11.04 9.62 -12.23
C ARG A 58 10.24 10.49 -13.18
N SER A 59 9.69 9.91 -14.25
CA SER A 59 9.10 10.67 -15.36
C SER A 59 7.59 10.46 -15.52
N THR A 60 6.92 9.71 -14.63
CA THR A 60 5.45 9.64 -14.63
C THR A 60 4.85 11.05 -14.53
N PRO A 61 4.08 11.51 -15.54
CA PRO A 61 3.44 12.82 -15.51
C PRO A 61 2.57 13.00 -14.27
N ILE A 62 2.57 14.19 -13.67
CA ILE A 62 1.83 14.49 -12.42
C ILE A 62 0.36 14.06 -12.54
N THR A 63 -0.29 14.33 -13.67
CA THR A 63 -1.70 13.99 -13.90
C THR A 63 -1.96 12.49 -14.13
N GLU A 64 -0.92 11.67 -14.30
CA GLU A 64 -1.01 10.23 -14.59
C GLU A 64 -0.56 9.34 -13.42
N ARG A 65 0.09 9.90 -12.39
CA ARG A 65 0.50 9.17 -11.19
C ARG A 65 -0.71 8.59 -10.48
N GLN A 66 -0.52 7.44 -9.84
CA GLN A 66 -1.56 6.76 -9.11
C GLN A 66 -1.03 6.33 -7.75
N GLY A 67 -1.88 6.49 -6.74
CA GLY A 67 -1.60 6.05 -5.39
C GLY A 67 -2.83 6.24 -4.54
N TRP A 68 -3.03 5.33 -3.60
CA TRP A 68 -4.18 5.38 -2.71
C TRP A 68 -3.93 4.60 -1.43
N ILE A 69 -4.73 4.94 -0.43
CA ILE A 69 -4.98 4.14 0.76
C ILE A 69 -6.46 3.74 0.76
N GLY A 70 -6.77 2.56 1.28
CA GLY A 70 -8.15 2.11 1.41
C GLY A 70 -8.32 1.11 2.53
N ASP A 71 -9.54 1.01 3.05
CA ASP A 71 -9.89 0.02 4.04
C ASP A 71 -10.08 -1.34 3.34
N THR A 72 -9.48 -2.37 3.92
CA THR A 72 -9.49 -3.73 3.38
C THR A 72 -10.76 -4.45 3.80
N VAL A 73 -11.50 -4.94 2.81
CA VAL A 73 -12.72 -5.72 3.01
C VAL A 73 -12.48 -7.15 2.53
N TRP A 74 -12.62 -8.11 3.43
CA TRP A 74 -12.48 -9.53 3.12
C TRP A 74 -13.82 -10.25 3.26
N ASP A 75 -14.37 -10.73 2.15
CA ASP A 75 -15.55 -11.57 2.14
C ASP A 75 -15.15 -13.03 2.40
N HIS A 76 -15.36 -13.50 3.62
CA HIS A 76 -15.09 -14.89 4.00
C HIS A 76 -15.92 -15.92 3.25
N ALA A 77 -17.16 -15.59 2.86
CA ALA A 77 -18.05 -16.54 2.20
C ALA A 77 -17.62 -16.76 0.74
N GLN A 78 -17.21 -15.68 0.07
CA GLN A 78 -16.82 -15.72 -1.35
C GLN A 78 -15.31 -15.84 -1.56
N GLN A 79 -14.51 -15.65 -0.51
CA GLN A 79 -13.04 -15.56 -0.56
C GLN A 79 -12.58 -14.42 -1.51
N LEU A 80 -13.26 -13.27 -1.41
CA LEU A 80 -12.99 -12.10 -2.22
C LEU A 80 -12.36 -10.99 -1.38
N LEU A 81 -11.33 -10.36 -1.95
CA LEU A 81 -10.70 -9.16 -1.44
C LEU A 81 -11.25 -7.94 -2.17
N SER A 82 -11.63 -6.90 -1.44
CA SER A 82 -11.95 -5.59 -2.01
C SER A 82 -11.44 -4.47 -1.12
N TRP A 83 -11.54 -3.25 -1.63
CA TRP A 83 -11.04 -2.06 -0.96
C TRP A 83 -12.10 -0.97 -0.98
N ASP A 84 -12.36 -0.40 0.20
CA ASP A 84 -13.14 0.82 0.34
C ASP A 84 -12.19 2.01 0.30
N VAL A 85 -12.10 2.65 -0.88
CA VAL A 85 -11.23 3.80 -1.14
C VAL A 85 -12.09 5.05 -1.11
N GLN A 86 -11.97 5.81 -0.02
CA GLN A 86 -12.70 7.07 0.14
C GLN A 86 -12.11 8.17 -0.75
N GLN A 87 -10.78 8.24 -0.83
CA GLN A 87 -10.04 9.24 -1.59
C GLN A 87 -8.74 8.66 -2.14
N SER A 88 -8.36 9.07 -3.34
CA SER A 88 -7.12 8.64 -4.01
C SER A 88 -6.40 9.80 -4.69
N TYR A 89 -5.16 9.56 -5.10
CA TYR A 89 -4.40 10.53 -5.89
C TYR A 89 -5.17 10.93 -7.15
N GLN A 90 -5.72 9.94 -7.87
CA GLN A 90 -6.66 10.17 -8.96
C GLN A 90 -8.07 10.42 -8.41
N PRO A 91 -8.90 11.30 -9.01
CA PRO A 91 -10.26 11.59 -8.54
C PRO A 91 -11.27 10.44 -8.72
N ARG A 92 -10.88 9.34 -9.38
CA ARG A 92 -11.74 8.19 -9.64
C ARG A 92 -11.06 6.89 -9.28
N ILE A 93 -11.86 5.91 -8.86
CA ILE A 93 -11.44 4.52 -8.75
C ILE A 93 -11.29 3.94 -10.16
N GLN A 94 -10.13 3.35 -10.43
CA GLN A 94 -9.81 2.75 -11.73
C GLN A 94 -10.02 1.23 -11.76
N TRP A 95 -10.11 0.60 -10.57
CA TRP A 95 -10.17 -0.85 -10.39
C TRP A 95 -11.24 -1.18 -9.34
N PRO A 96 -12.54 -1.13 -9.70
CA PRO A 96 -13.63 -1.17 -8.72
C PRO A 96 -14.12 -2.58 -8.37
N GLU A 97 -13.63 -3.62 -9.06
CA GLU A 97 -14.09 -4.99 -8.81
C GLU A 97 -13.30 -5.64 -7.66
N PRO A 98 -13.95 -6.47 -6.83
CA PRO A 98 -13.24 -7.34 -5.89
C PRO A 98 -12.35 -8.32 -6.66
N ALA A 99 -11.45 -9.01 -5.97
CA ALA A 99 -10.58 -9.99 -6.60
C ALA A 99 -10.54 -11.33 -5.85
N THR A 100 -10.30 -12.40 -6.61
CA THR A 100 -9.99 -13.74 -6.07
C THR A 100 -8.48 -13.94 -6.08
N LEU A 101 -7.92 -14.36 -4.94
CA LEU A 101 -6.48 -14.36 -4.70
C LEU A 101 -5.99 -15.81 -4.52
N HIS A 102 -4.96 -16.20 -5.28
CA HIS A 102 -4.36 -17.53 -5.20
C HIS A 102 -2.85 -17.43 -4.92
N ALA A 103 -2.42 -17.93 -3.76
CA ALA A 103 -1.02 -17.89 -3.34
C ALA A 103 -0.28 -19.21 -3.61
N VAL A 104 0.89 -19.13 -4.24
CA VAL A 104 1.84 -20.24 -4.42
C VAL A 104 3.27 -19.76 -4.21
N GLY A 105 3.96 -20.26 -3.18
CA GLY A 105 5.28 -19.76 -2.82
C GLY A 105 5.22 -18.30 -2.38
N ASN A 106 6.04 -17.43 -2.98
CA ASN A 106 5.98 -15.98 -2.79
C ASN A 106 5.11 -15.27 -3.85
N CYS A 107 4.47 -16.04 -4.74
CA CYS A 107 3.59 -15.56 -5.79
C CYS A 107 2.16 -15.46 -5.26
N LEU A 108 1.48 -14.41 -5.67
CA LEU A 108 0.06 -14.23 -5.45
C LEU A 108 -0.59 -13.81 -6.77
N LEU A 109 -1.46 -14.65 -7.29
CA LEU A 109 -2.22 -14.35 -8.50
C LEU A 109 -3.56 -13.75 -8.11
N GLU A 110 -3.82 -12.56 -8.64
CA GLU A 110 -5.07 -11.84 -8.46
C GLU A 110 -5.91 -11.99 -9.73
N PHE A 111 -7.11 -12.56 -9.58
CA PHE A 111 -8.03 -12.74 -10.69
C PHE A 111 -9.20 -11.78 -10.58
N SER A 112 -9.39 -11.03 -11.66
CA SER A 112 -10.54 -10.16 -11.82
C SER A 112 -11.80 -11.01 -12.12
N PRO A 113 -12.93 -10.82 -11.40
CA PRO A 113 -14.15 -11.61 -11.59
C PRO A 113 -14.72 -11.52 -13.01
N SER A 114 -14.53 -10.38 -13.66
CA SER A 114 -14.94 -10.17 -15.05
C SER A 114 -14.01 -10.84 -16.08
N ASN A 115 -12.87 -11.37 -15.64
CA ASN A 115 -11.75 -11.82 -16.49
C ASN A 115 -11.13 -10.67 -17.32
N ALA A 116 -11.30 -9.42 -16.88
CA ALA A 116 -10.68 -8.27 -17.53
C ALA A 116 -9.16 -8.32 -17.42
N TYR A 117 -8.64 -8.87 -16.31
CA TYR A 117 -7.20 -9.01 -16.08
C TYR A 117 -6.84 -10.14 -15.09
N VAL A 118 -5.55 -10.46 -15.05
CA VAL A 118 -4.90 -11.23 -13.98
C VAL A 118 -3.60 -10.52 -13.61
N GLU A 119 -3.36 -10.28 -12.32
CA GLU A 119 -2.10 -9.73 -11.83
C GLU A 119 -1.25 -10.79 -11.14
N ASP A 120 0.07 -10.71 -11.33
CA ASP A 120 1.09 -11.52 -10.65
C ASP A 120 1.83 -10.63 -9.66
N TRP A 121 1.61 -10.89 -8.38
CA TRP A 121 2.21 -10.19 -7.26
C TRP A 121 3.30 -11.03 -6.58
N ARG A 122 4.35 -10.37 -6.10
CA ARG A 122 5.50 -10.99 -5.44
C ARG A 122 5.68 -10.44 -4.03
N GLN A 123 5.57 -11.31 -3.03
CA GLN A 123 5.90 -10.96 -1.64
C GLN A 123 7.40 -10.65 -1.52
N LEU A 124 7.67 -9.41 -1.11
CA LEU A 124 9.01 -8.85 -0.95
C LEU A 124 9.58 -9.15 0.43
N SER A 125 8.76 -9.04 1.48
CA SER A 125 9.21 -9.21 2.86
C SER A 125 9.43 -10.69 3.19
N HIS A 126 10.48 -11.02 3.95
CA HIS A 126 10.76 -12.38 4.43
C HIS A 126 10.44 -12.52 5.92
N THR A 127 11.01 -11.62 6.71
CA THR A 127 10.94 -11.61 8.18
C THR A 127 11.05 -10.17 8.68
N GLY A 128 10.76 -9.92 9.94
CA GLY A 128 10.92 -8.63 10.61
C GLY A 128 9.60 -8.06 11.12
N PRO A 129 9.57 -6.77 11.51
CA PRO A 129 8.37 -6.20 12.09
C PRO A 129 7.25 -6.08 11.06
N LEU A 130 6.02 -6.35 11.47
CA LEU A 130 4.83 -5.95 10.73
C LEU A 130 4.07 -4.93 11.59
N LEU A 131 4.04 -3.68 11.15
CA LEU A 131 3.38 -2.57 11.85
C LEU A 131 2.46 -1.84 10.88
N GLY A 132 1.21 -1.65 11.26
CA GLY A 132 0.24 -0.79 10.58
C GLY A 132 -0.24 0.29 11.52
N LEU A 133 -0.02 1.55 11.16
CA LEU A 133 -0.57 2.73 11.83
C LEU A 133 -1.54 3.42 10.87
N ARG A 134 -2.83 3.47 11.21
CA ARG A 134 -3.86 4.12 10.41
C ARG A 134 -4.00 5.57 10.84
N LEU A 135 -3.64 6.53 9.97
CA LEU A 135 -3.96 7.94 10.16
C LEU A 135 -5.46 8.13 9.90
N TYR A 136 -6.14 8.82 10.81
CA TYR A 136 -7.56 9.12 10.66
C TYR A 136 -7.87 10.62 10.85
N GLN A 137 -6.95 11.38 11.46
CA GLN A 137 -7.17 12.78 11.79
C GLN A 137 -5.84 13.52 11.88
N VAL A 138 -5.87 14.81 11.54
CA VAL A 138 -4.80 15.77 11.83
C VAL A 138 -5.35 16.98 12.55
N GLN A 139 -4.52 17.64 13.36
CA GLN A 139 -4.83 18.92 13.99
C GLN A 139 -3.73 19.93 13.63
N HIS A 140 -4.11 21.07 13.05
CA HIS A 140 -3.19 22.17 12.78
C HIS A 140 -2.72 22.76 14.12
N LEU A 141 -1.40 22.88 14.32
CA LEU A 141 -0.87 23.25 15.64
C LEU A 141 -1.07 24.73 15.99
N ASP A 142 -1.00 25.65 15.02
CA ASP A 142 -1.13 27.09 15.34
C ASP A 142 -2.57 27.53 15.65
N ASN A 143 -3.56 27.08 14.87
CA ASN A 143 -4.96 27.52 15.00
C ASN A 143 -5.86 26.49 15.72
N GLY A 144 -5.38 25.25 15.92
CA GLY A 144 -6.11 24.18 16.59
C GLY A 144 -7.20 23.51 15.76
N GLU A 145 -7.32 23.82 14.47
CA GLU A 145 -8.33 23.21 13.59
C GLU A 145 -8.06 21.72 13.37
N VAL A 146 -9.12 20.93 13.33
CA VAL A 146 -9.06 19.48 13.22
C VAL A 146 -9.70 19.04 11.91
N PHE A 147 -9.01 18.18 11.17
CA PHE A 147 -9.47 17.65 9.90
C PHE A 147 -9.43 16.13 9.94
N ALA A 148 -10.46 15.49 9.39
CA ALA A 148 -10.35 14.08 9.01
C ALA A 148 -9.28 13.97 7.91
N MET A 149 -8.42 12.96 8.01
CA MET A 149 -7.37 12.73 7.03
C MET A 149 -7.15 11.23 6.87
N ASP A 150 -7.24 10.79 5.62
CA ASP A 150 -7.01 9.41 5.27
C ASP A 150 -5.50 9.20 5.07
N GLY A 151 -4.91 8.24 5.76
CA GLY A 151 -3.50 7.91 5.55
C GLY A 151 -3.02 6.77 6.43
N GLY A 152 -1.73 6.50 6.38
CA GLY A 152 -1.15 5.49 7.24
C GLY A 152 0.31 5.21 6.97
N LEU A 153 0.90 4.45 7.87
CA LEU A 153 2.25 3.92 7.78
C LEU A 153 2.17 2.41 7.90
N ILE A 154 2.75 1.70 6.93
CA ILE A 154 2.95 0.25 7.00
C ILE A 154 4.44 -0.02 6.97
N VAL A 155 4.94 -0.75 7.96
CA VAL A 155 6.28 -1.35 7.98
C VAL A 155 6.10 -2.85 7.83
N ALA A 156 6.71 -3.45 6.82
CA ALA A 156 6.69 -4.88 6.54
C ALA A 156 8.12 -5.41 6.37
N GLY A 157 8.70 -5.93 7.44
CA GLY A 157 10.10 -6.30 7.49
C GLY A 157 10.99 -5.07 7.31
N ALA A 158 11.77 -5.07 6.22
CA ALA A 158 12.67 -3.98 5.88
C ALA A 158 12.03 -2.94 4.92
N HIS A 159 10.76 -3.09 4.56
CA HIS A 159 10.06 -2.25 3.59
C HIS A 159 9.04 -1.37 4.29
N ILE A 160 8.89 -0.13 3.83
CA ILE A 160 8.04 0.88 4.46
C ILE A 160 7.21 1.58 3.39
N ALA A 161 5.92 1.73 3.64
CA ALA A 161 5.04 2.56 2.84
C ALA A 161 4.32 3.57 3.74
N TYR A 162 4.19 4.79 3.25
CA TYR A 162 3.45 5.87 3.90
C TYR A 162 2.46 6.49 2.91
N ALA A 163 1.25 6.77 3.36
CA ALA A 163 0.28 7.53 2.60
C ALA A 163 -0.36 8.64 3.43
N GLN A 164 -0.75 9.70 2.74
CA GLN A 164 -1.48 10.84 3.30
C GLN A 164 -2.35 11.45 2.20
N SER A 165 -3.64 11.57 2.48
CA SER A 165 -4.60 12.24 1.61
C SER A 165 -4.34 13.74 1.57
N ARG A 166 -5.01 14.40 0.63
CA ARG A 166 -5.05 15.87 0.60
C ARG A 166 -5.82 16.39 1.81
N LEU A 167 -5.56 17.64 2.18
CA LEU A 167 -6.46 18.36 3.09
C LEU A 167 -7.85 18.51 2.44
N PRO A 168 -8.95 18.50 3.22
CA PRO A 168 -10.31 18.53 2.67
C PRO A 168 -10.55 19.66 1.68
N GLN A 169 -10.08 20.87 1.98
CA GLN A 169 -10.24 22.04 1.10
C GLN A 169 -9.57 21.90 -0.27
N ILE A 170 -8.57 21.02 -0.40
CA ILE A 170 -7.95 20.71 -1.70
C ILE A 170 -8.71 19.55 -2.35
N GLN A 171 -9.06 18.52 -1.58
CA GLN A 171 -9.79 17.37 -2.08
C GLN A 171 -11.16 17.75 -2.66
N ASP A 172 -11.88 18.65 -2.00
CA ASP A 172 -13.22 19.09 -2.41
C ASP A 172 -13.22 19.79 -3.78
N LYS A 173 -12.10 20.39 -4.19
CA LYS A 173 -11.96 21.00 -5.53
C LYS A 173 -12.07 19.97 -6.65
N LEU A 174 -11.79 18.70 -6.36
CA LEU A 174 -11.78 17.60 -7.33
C LEU A 174 -13.11 16.85 -7.38
N SER A 175 -14.12 17.22 -6.60
CA SER A 175 -15.40 16.49 -6.49
C SER A 175 -16.11 16.28 -7.82
N ASP A 176 -16.01 17.27 -8.72
CA ASP A 176 -16.71 17.29 -10.01
C ASP A 176 -15.84 16.79 -11.16
N PHE A 177 -14.62 16.32 -10.87
CA PHE A 177 -13.64 15.90 -11.87
C PHE A 177 -13.36 14.41 -11.75
N SER A 178 -13.27 13.73 -12.90
CA SER A 178 -12.85 12.33 -12.96
C SER A 178 -11.39 12.17 -13.38
N ARG A 179 -10.74 13.26 -13.80
CA ARG A 179 -9.37 13.29 -14.32
C ARG A 179 -8.67 14.57 -13.90
N LEU A 180 -7.41 14.42 -13.47
CA LEU A 180 -6.59 15.55 -13.03
C LEU A 180 -6.22 16.51 -14.15
N ASP A 181 -6.01 16.01 -15.38
CA ASP A 181 -5.68 16.84 -16.53
C ASP A 181 -6.79 17.84 -16.88
N GLN A 182 -8.05 17.43 -16.69
CA GLN A 182 -9.21 18.31 -16.88
C GLN A 182 -9.31 19.37 -15.80
N ALA A 183 -9.10 19.00 -14.53
CA ALA A 183 -9.12 19.93 -13.41
C ALA A 183 -7.99 20.97 -13.52
N LEU A 184 -6.80 20.52 -13.91
CA LEU A 184 -5.62 21.36 -14.14
C LEU A 184 -5.83 22.32 -15.32
N ALA A 185 -6.37 21.82 -16.44
CA ALA A 185 -6.64 22.65 -17.63
C ALA A 185 -7.73 23.72 -17.41
N GLN A 186 -8.56 23.57 -16.36
CA GLN A 186 -9.58 24.54 -15.96
C GLN A 186 -9.13 25.43 -14.80
N ASP A 187 -7.86 25.37 -14.39
CA ASP A 187 -7.29 26.13 -13.27
C ASP A 187 -8.04 25.93 -11.93
N VAL A 188 -8.72 24.79 -11.76
CA VAL A 188 -9.44 24.45 -10.51
C VAL A 188 -8.47 24.00 -9.42
N ILE A 189 -7.38 23.35 -9.83
CA ILE A 189 -6.29 22.87 -8.98
C ILE A 189 -4.96 23.17 -9.66
N ASN A 190 -3.89 23.37 -8.89
CA ASN A 190 -2.53 23.49 -9.43
C ASN A 190 -1.69 22.22 -9.20
N GLU A 191 -0.50 22.15 -9.81
CA GLU A 191 0.38 20.96 -9.70
C GLU A 191 0.78 20.62 -8.26
N ALA A 192 1.08 21.63 -7.43
CA ALA A 192 1.46 21.41 -6.03
C ALA A 192 0.28 20.87 -5.20
N GLU A 193 -0.94 21.31 -5.50
CA GLU A 193 -2.15 20.78 -4.90
C GLU A 193 -2.46 19.35 -5.40
N ILE A 194 -2.17 19.02 -6.66
CA ILE A 194 -2.27 17.64 -7.14
C ILE A 194 -1.29 16.74 -6.38
N GLU A 195 -0.03 17.17 -6.27
CA GLU A 195 1.03 16.47 -5.54
C GLU A 195 0.79 16.43 -4.02
N SER A 196 -0.17 17.17 -3.45
CA SER A 196 -0.47 17.12 -2.02
C SER A 196 -0.89 15.74 -1.47
N TYR A 197 -1.31 14.82 -2.33
CA TYR A 197 -1.59 13.43 -1.96
C TYR A 197 -0.30 12.60 -2.01
N GLU A 198 0.18 12.15 -0.86
CA GLU A 198 1.40 11.34 -0.75
C GLU A 198 1.05 9.85 -0.74
N VAL A 199 1.71 9.06 -1.59
CA VAL A 199 2.02 7.66 -1.33
C VAL A 199 3.49 7.47 -1.64
N SER A 200 4.26 7.09 -0.62
CA SER A 200 5.72 6.95 -0.68
C SER A 200 6.13 5.56 -0.21
N VAL A 201 7.07 4.96 -0.93
CA VAL A 201 7.59 3.61 -0.64
C VAL A 201 9.12 3.66 -0.52
N ALA A 202 9.63 2.95 0.48
CA ALA A 202 11.05 2.82 0.79
C ALA A 202 11.43 1.34 1.03
N PHE A 203 12.60 0.92 0.56
CA PHE A 203 13.08 -0.46 0.71
C PHE A 203 14.39 -0.52 1.48
N ASN A 204 14.51 -1.51 2.38
CA ASN A 204 15.66 -1.83 3.21
C ASN A 204 16.07 -0.76 4.24
N ASN A 205 15.66 0.49 4.02
CA ASN A 205 15.89 1.63 4.88
C ASN A 205 14.76 2.65 4.66
N PRO A 206 14.64 3.70 5.50
CA PRO A 206 13.55 4.67 5.39
C PRO A 206 13.63 5.61 4.18
N LYS A 207 14.67 5.54 3.34
CA LYS A 207 14.82 6.44 2.19
C LYS A 207 13.81 6.10 1.09
N ILE A 208 13.00 7.09 0.73
CA ILE A 208 11.94 6.97 -0.26
C ILE A 208 12.57 6.73 -1.63
N GLU A 209 12.18 5.63 -2.26
CA GLU A 209 12.60 5.27 -3.62
C GLU A 209 11.54 5.65 -4.66
N TYR A 210 10.27 5.52 -4.29
CA TYR A 210 9.15 5.84 -5.17
C TYR A 210 8.11 6.66 -4.42
N SER A 211 7.55 7.66 -5.07
CA SER A 211 6.50 8.48 -4.48
C SER A 211 5.59 9.10 -5.54
N THR A 212 4.35 9.37 -5.17
CA THR A 212 3.46 10.28 -5.92
C THR A 212 3.92 11.75 -5.86
N GLN A 213 4.80 12.09 -4.91
CA GLN A 213 5.42 13.40 -4.73
C GLN A 213 6.88 13.37 -5.16
N ALA A 214 7.23 14.07 -6.25
CA ALA A 214 8.57 13.97 -6.81
C ALA A 214 9.67 14.47 -5.86
N ASN A 215 9.40 15.50 -5.07
CA ASN A 215 10.33 16.08 -4.09
C ASN A 215 10.64 15.16 -2.91
N ARG A 216 9.78 14.18 -2.61
CA ARG A 216 9.96 13.22 -1.52
C ARG A 216 10.98 12.13 -1.85
N VAL A 217 11.22 11.86 -3.14
CA VAL A 217 12.17 10.83 -3.56
C VAL A 217 13.58 11.18 -3.07
N GLY A 218 14.19 10.27 -2.31
CA GLY A 218 15.49 10.45 -1.69
C GLY A 218 15.45 11.05 -0.28
N GLU A 219 14.31 11.59 0.17
CA GLU A 219 14.07 11.92 1.58
C GLU A 219 13.83 10.64 2.40
N SER A 220 13.73 10.76 3.72
CA SER A 220 13.43 9.63 4.61
C SER A 220 12.01 9.71 5.16
N ILE A 221 11.31 8.57 5.17
CA ILE A 221 10.06 8.41 5.91
C ILE A 221 10.38 8.61 7.40
N GLN A 222 9.63 9.50 8.06
CA GLN A 222 9.85 9.84 9.46
C GLN A 222 9.32 8.73 10.38
N LEU A 223 10.24 7.96 10.96
CA LEU A 223 9.93 6.86 11.90
C LEU A 223 10.12 7.23 13.37
N THR A 224 10.38 8.50 13.67
CA THR A 224 10.64 9.02 15.02
C THR A 224 9.63 10.09 15.41
N GLY A 225 9.54 10.39 16.71
CA GLY A 225 8.62 11.42 17.23
C GLY A 225 7.18 10.93 17.39
N PHE A 226 6.97 9.60 17.42
CA PHE A 226 5.69 9.02 17.83
C PHE A 226 5.56 9.06 19.35
N GLU A 227 4.41 9.51 19.83
CA GLU A 227 4.02 9.47 21.23
C GLU A 227 2.81 8.54 21.37
N LEU A 228 2.80 7.72 22.43
CA LEU A 228 1.68 6.86 22.78
C LEU A 228 1.09 7.39 24.09
N ASN A 229 -0.19 7.72 24.08
CA ASN A 229 -0.89 8.15 25.29
C ASN A 229 -1.54 6.98 26.03
N ASP A 230 -2.03 7.24 27.25
CA ASP A 230 -2.66 6.23 28.12
C ASP A 230 -3.95 5.62 27.52
N GLN A 231 -4.54 6.27 26.51
CA GLN A 231 -5.74 5.82 25.81
C GLN A 231 -5.42 4.95 24.58
N GLY A 232 -4.14 4.70 24.31
CA GLY A 232 -3.70 3.92 23.15
C GLY A 232 -3.69 4.70 21.83
N ILE A 233 -3.86 6.02 21.88
CA ILE A 233 -3.77 6.90 20.72
C ILE A 233 -2.30 7.18 20.45
N ILE A 234 -1.89 7.01 19.20
CA ILE A 234 -0.53 7.29 18.75
C ILE A 234 -0.55 8.63 18.03
N THR A 235 0.32 9.55 18.40
CA THR A 235 0.45 10.84 17.73
C THR A 235 1.85 11.07 17.18
N GLN A 236 1.95 11.90 16.15
CA GLN A 236 3.24 12.34 15.60
C GLN A 236 3.08 13.76 15.06
N ILE A 237 4.05 14.64 15.31
CA ILE A 237 4.10 15.95 14.65
C ILE A 237 4.74 15.78 13.27
N ARG A 238 4.08 16.31 12.24
CA ARG A 238 4.56 16.30 10.85
C ARG A 238 4.25 17.62 10.16
N GLN A 239 5.08 17.96 9.17
CA GLN A 239 4.81 19.06 8.27
C GLN A 239 3.92 18.62 7.11
N ILE A 240 2.83 19.34 6.91
CA ILE A 240 1.90 19.19 5.78
C ILE A 240 1.82 20.56 5.13
N HIS A 241 2.23 20.69 3.87
CA HIS A 241 2.32 21.98 3.16
C HIS A 241 3.17 23.07 3.85
N GLY A 242 4.17 22.65 4.63
CA GLY A 242 5.06 23.57 5.35
C GLY A 242 4.51 24.08 6.68
N GLU A 243 3.33 23.63 7.08
CA GLU A 243 2.72 23.91 8.39
C GLU A 243 2.78 22.67 9.27
N ASP A 244 2.91 22.86 10.59
CA ASP A 244 3.01 21.76 11.54
C ASP A 244 1.63 21.26 11.95
N TYR A 245 1.41 19.96 11.80
CA TYR A 245 0.21 19.26 12.21
C TYR A 245 0.54 18.16 13.22
N LEU A 246 -0.35 17.98 14.20
CA LEU A 246 -0.39 16.78 15.02
C LEU A 246 -1.24 15.72 14.31
N CYS A 247 -0.59 14.67 13.84
CA CYS A 247 -1.22 13.52 13.21
C CYS A 247 -1.66 12.49 14.26
N TYR A 248 -2.88 11.98 14.14
CA TYR A 248 -3.46 10.97 15.03
C TYR A 248 -3.58 9.63 14.32
N PHE A 249 -2.94 8.63 14.89
CA PHE A 249 -2.89 7.27 14.38
C PHE A 249 -3.57 6.29 15.33
N GLN A 250 -4.25 5.32 14.75
CA GLN A 250 -4.69 4.12 15.43
C GLN A 250 -3.74 2.98 15.10
N LEU A 251 -3.36 2.20 16.11
CA LEU A 251 -2.66 0.94 15.88
C LEU A 251 -3.61 -0.05 15.19
N ASP A 252 -3.30 -0.42 13.95
CA ASP A 252 -4.04 -1.48 13.27
C ASP A 252 -3.44 -2.86 13.58
N LEU A 253 -2.13 -3.01 13.39
CA LEU A 253 -1.45 -4.27 13.65
C LEU A 253 -0.02 -4.00 14.11
N TYR A 254 0.46 -4.79 15.07
CA TYR A 254 1.86 -4.83 15.45
C TYR A 254 2.30 -6.26 15.75
N GLN A 255 3.32 -6.71 15.02
CA GLN A 255 4.13 -7.88 15.33
C GLN A 255 5.59 -7.43 15.32
N PRO A 256 6.33 -7.57 16.44
CA PRO A 256 7.75 -7.21 16.45
C PRO A 256 8.58 -8.09 15.52
N GLU A 257 8.17 -9.34 15.34
CA GLU A 257 8.77 -10.31 14.44
C GLU A 257 7.65 -11.12 13.77
N PHE A 258 7.56 -11.02 12.45
CA PHE A 258 6.55 -11.67 11.63
C PHE A 258 7.21 -12.45 10.51
N GLN A 259 6.80 -13.70 10.33
CA GLN A 259 7.25 -14.54 9.21
C GLN A 259 6.28 -14.37 8.05
N PHE A 260 6.72 -13.71 6.99
CA PHE A 260 5.90 -13.49 5.80
C PHE A 260 5.80 -14.78 4.97
N VAL A 261 4.61 -15.07 4.45
CA VAL A 261 4.37 -16.30 3.69
C VAL A 261 5.05 -16.21 2.32
N ARG A 262 6.11 -17.00 2.14
CA ARG A 262 6.85 -17.13 0.86
C ARG A 262 6.96 -18.57 0.37
N GLN A 263 6.36 -19.51 1.09
CA GLN A 263 6.33 -20.92 0.76
C GLN A 263 4.91 -21.45 1.01
N SER A 264 4.41 -22.25 0.09
CA SER A 264 3.14 -22.95 0.26
C SER A 264 3.39 -24.31 0.88
N ILE A 265 2.56 -24.67 1.85
CA ILE A 265 2.49 -26.05 2.34
C ILE A 265 2.04 -26.92 1.18
N THR A 266 2.76 -28.01 0.93
CA THR A 266 2.43 -28.99 -0.11
C THR A 266 2.67 -30.41 0.39
N SER A 267 2.32 -31.40 -0.42
CA SER A 267 2.44 -32.81 -0.07
C SER A 267 3.86 -33.34 -0.27
N ASP A 268 4.23 -34.41 0.45
CA ASP A 268 5.48 -35.14 0.23
C ASP A 268 5.61 -35.64 -1.22
N ALA A 269 4.50 -36.02 -1.84
CA ALA A 269 4.47 -36.41 -3.25
C ALA A 269 4.89 -35.27 -4.17
N SER A 270 4.45 -34.04 -3.90
CA SER A 270 4.86 -32.83 -4.63
C SER A 270 6.35 -32.56 -4.45
N HIS A 271 6.88 -32.69 -3.23
CA HIS A 271 8.31 -32.53 -2.95
C HIS A 271 9.16 -33.57 -3.70
N ASN A 272 8.78 -34.84 -3.64
CA ASN A 272 9.47 -35.92 -4.34
C ASN A 272 9.46 -35.73 -5.85
N TRP A 273 8.32 -35.32 -6.43
CA TRP A 273 8.20 -35.01 -7.85
C TRP A 273 9.15 -33.87 -8.26
N LEU A 274 9.13 -32.75 -7.53
CA LEU A 274 10.00 -31.61 -7.86
C LEU A 274 11.47 -31.97 -7.77
N GLN A 275 11.86 -32.78 -6.77
CA GLN A 275 13.23 -33.26 -6.63
C GLN A 275 13.66 -34.18 -7.78
N GLN A 276 12.77 -35.07 -8.25
CA GLN A 276 13.04 -35.96 -9.39
C GLN A 276 13.23 -35.17 -10.69
N GLU A 277 12.44 -34.11 -10.88
CA GLU A 277 12.43 -33.31 -12.11
C GLU A 277 13.29 -32.04 -12.02
N GLN A 278 14.05 -31.84 -10.93
CA GLN A 278 14.72 -30.57 -10.61
C GLN A 278 15.65 -30.08 -11.72
N ASP A 279 16.39 -30.99 -12.37
CA ASP A 279 17.36 -30.65 -13.42
C ASP A 279 16.67 -30.06 -14.65
N HIS A 280 15.39 -30.38 -14.85
CA HIS A 280 14.57 -29.84 -15.92
C HIS A 280 13.78 -28.60 -15.47
N LEU A 281 12.99 -28.73 -14.39
CA LEU A 281 12.05 -27.70 -13.96
C LEU A 281 12.72 -26.51 -13.28
N LEU A 282 13.80 -26.74 -12.52
CA LEU A 282 14.47 -25.70 -11.75
C LEU A 282 15.70 -25.11 -12.43
N LYS A 283 16.04 -25.59 -13.63
CA LYS A 283 17.24 -25.17 -14.39
C LYS A 283 17.38 -23.64 -14.53
N ASN A 284 16.25 -22.96 -14.74
CA ASN A 284 16.18 -21.51 -14.87
C ASN A 284 15.29 -20.87 -13.78
N ALA A 285 14.92 -21.64 -12.76
CA ALA A 285 14.06 -21.12 -11.70
C ALA A 285 14.86 -20.17 -10.81
N GLN A 286 14.27 -19.02 -10.53
CA GLN A 286 14.82 -18.02 -9.62
C GLN A 286 13.69 -17.43 -8.79
N VAL A 287 14.02 -17.02 -7.56
CA VAL A 287 13.10 -16.22 -6.76
C VAL A 287 12.99 -14.84 -7.41
N VAL A 288 11.76 -14.40 -7.66
CA VAL A 288 11.47 -13.08 -8.20
C VAL A 288 10.94 -12.20 -7.06
N GLU A 289 11.53 -11.03 -6.92
CA GLU A 289 11.15 -9.97 -5.98
C GLU A 289 10.67 -8.73 -6.77
#